data_AF-A0A9P7K791-F1
#
_entry.id   AF-A0A9P7K791-F1
#
_cell.length_a   1.000
_cell.length_b   1.000
_cell.length_c   1.000
_cell.angle_alpha   90.00
_cell.angle_beta   90.00
_cell.angle_gamma   90.00
#
_symmetry.space_group_name_H-M   'P 1'
#
loop_
_entity.id
_entity.type
_entity.pdbx_description
1 polymer ?
#
loop_
_entity_poly.entity_id
_entity_poly.type
_entity_poly.pdbx_seq_one_letter_code
_entity_poly.pdbx_strand_id
1 'polypeptide(L)'
;MNLRHLSLHHLPYSERPARQDFLSLLEQFTLLEHLTLVRAFPKNIAAGSSNLGRTIYLPNLMNISLTGTVLEMVNIVECIPLQPAVRIQCHVDRMGDLKTNFWKFAKVLGSHFHSIMEEMPLDTLVLMGHEEGLRFTEECIFNPDFKQSFRIRAFGLTEEDPLLDLTIGPDAHTSHDEILIAALTSVCDTLPLANVHTLTLQNLDFVTQKSWPRLLRSFSSLRIIDIGGYPPTGLLWALLLNARSHSHLEHDDMLSMLLPSLEDVYLHNVDCFAGGLMVSSSGPVNSHCDLDDSRFLEVLAAYLEDRQQCSLALRSLSISRCNNVSLDVLKDIQGSVSHLLWDNRGMYKTASSRSDTEGLAIYRNQWSSNPPALRHYFRLRTLLELDL
;
A
#
# COMPACT_ATOMS: atom_id res chain seq x y z
N MET A 1 2.11 -31.15 -27.64
CA MET A 1 3.16 -31.46 -26.66
C MET A 1 2.53 -31.41 -25.27
N ASN A 2 2.87 -32.33 -24.35
CA ASN A 2 2.25 -32.40 -23.01
C ASN A 2 2.97 -31.51 -21.97
N LEU A 3 3.30 -30.28 -22.35
CA LEU A 3 3.99 -29.35 -21.44
C LEU A 3 2.96 -28.65 -20.55
N ARG A 4 3.03 -28.88 -19.24
CA ARG A 4 2.19 -28.23 -18.23
C ARG A 4 2.87 -27.06 -17.51
N HIS A 5 4.20 -27.06 -17.50
CA HIS A 5 5.00 -26.07 -16.79
C HIS A 5 6.08 -25.55 -17.74
N LEU A 6 6.10 -24.24 -17.98
CA LEU A 6 7.15 -23.56 -18.72
C LEU A 6 7.79 -22.51 -17.83
N SER A 7 9.05 -22.71 -17.50
CA SER A 7 9.83 -21.76 -16.72
C SER A 7 11.08 -21.36 -17.48
N LEU A 8 11.21 -20.07 -17.80
CA LEU A 8 12.35 -19.51 -18.50
C LEU A 8 13.05 -18.49 -17.59
N HIS A 9 14.35 -18.66 -17.41
CA HIS A 9 15.15 -17.84 -16.50
C HIS A 9 16.35 -17.25 -17.20
N HIS A 10 16.57 -15.95 -16.98
CA HIS A 10 17.80 -15.23 -17.28
C HIS A 10 18.32 -15.41 -18.73
N LEU A 11 17.40 -15.55 -19.70
CA LEU A 11 17.80 -15.69 -21.09
C LEU A 11 18.53 -14.41 -21.55
N PRO A 12 19.78 -14.53 -22.05
CA PRO A 12 20.54 -13.39 -22.53
C PRO A 12 19.82 -12.77 -23.72
N TYR A 13 20.04 -11.47 -23.95
CA TYR A 13 19.29 -10.78 -25.00
C TYR A 13 19.41 -11.52 -26.32
N SER A 14 20.60 -11.92 -26.77
CA SER A 14 20.84 -12.67 -28.01
C SER A 14 19.99 -13.94 -28.20
N GLU A 15 19.62 -14.64 -27.13
CA GLU A 15 18.87 -15.91 -27.19
C GLU A 15 17.36 -15.74 -27.09
N ARG A 16 16.88 -14.56 -26.71
CA ARG A 16 15.44 -14.30 -26.59
C ARG A 16 14.77 -14.37 -27.97
N PRO A 17 13.66 -15.12 -28.13
CA PRO A 17 12.91 -15.17 -29.38
C PRO A 17 12.24 -13.81 -29.67
N ALA A 18 11.81 -13.58 -30.92
CA ALA A 18 10.93 -12.46 -31.21
C ALA A 18 9.55 -12.68 -30.55
N ARG A 19 8.84 -11.60 -30.22
CA ARG A 19 7.51 -11.68 -29.56
C ARG A 19 6.54 -12.60 -30.29
N GLN A 20 6.47 -12.50 -31.62
CA GLN A 20 5.55 -13.33 -32.43
C GLN A 20 5.91 -14.82 -32.38
N ASP A 21 7.20 -15.15 -32.43
CA ASP A 21 7.66 -16.54 -32.36
C ASP A 21 7.38 -17.13 -30.98
N PHE A 22 7.63 -16.35 -29.93
CA PHE A 22 7.34 -16.74 -28.55
C PHE A 22 5.85 -17.02 -28.33
N LEU A 23 4.97 -16.11 -28.76
CA LEU A 23 3.52 -16.30 -28.66
C LEU A 23 3.04 -17.49 -29.49
N SER A 24 3.58 -17.68 -30.70
CA SER A 24 3.26 -18.83 -31.56
C SER A 24 3.66 -20.16 -30.91
N LEU A 25 4.77 -20.17 -30.18
CA LEU A 25 5.23 -21.34 -29.44
C LEU A 25 4.33 -21.61 -28.22
N LEU A 26 4.00 -20.57 -27.44
CA LEU A 26 3.12 -20.71 -26.28
C LEU A 26 1.75 -21.27 -26.65
N GLU A 27 1.16 -20.83 -27.77
CA GLU A 27 -0.15 -21.31 -28.24
C GLU A 27 -0.17 -22.82 -28.57
N GLN A 28 0.99 -23.42 -28.84
CA GLN A 28 1.10 -24.87 -29.05
C GLN A 28 1.05 -25.68 -27.74
N PHE A 29 1.21 -25.02 -26.59
CA PHE A 29 1.17 -25.64 -25.26
C PHE A 29 -0.23 -25.53 -24.65
N THR A 30 -1.22 -26.18 -25.27
CA THR A 30 -2.63 -26.12 -24.84
C THR A 30 -2.88 -26.67 -23.43
N LEU A 31 -1.97 -27.49 -22.90
CA LEU A 31 -2.03 -28.04 -21.54
C LEU A 31 -1.20 -27.23 -20.53
N LEU A 32 -0.70 -26.05 -20.90
CA LEU A 32 0.12 -25.22 -20.02
C LEU A 32 -0.72 -24.71 -18.84
N GLU A 33 -0.30 -25.07 -17.63
CA GLU A 33 -0.90 -24.68 -16.36
C GLU A 33 -0.09 -23.56 -15.68
N HIS A 34 1.23 -23.57 -15.85
CA HIS A 34 2.14 -22.62 -15.20
C HIS A 34 3.12 -21.99 -16.19
N LEU A 35 3.10 -20.66 -16.27
CA LEU A 35 4.06 -19.87 -17.05
C LEU A 35 4.91 -19.02 -16.11
N THR A 36 6.23 -19.20 -16.14
CA THR A 36 7.18 -18.40 -15.36
C THR A 36 8.23 -17.79 -16.27
N LEU A 37 8.36 -16.46 -16.23
CA LEU A 37 9.35 -15.70 -17.01
C LEU A 37 10.16 -14.79 -16.07
N VAL A 38 11.40 -15.18 -15.80
CA VAL A 38 12.33 -14.40 -14.98
C VAL A 38 13.41 -13.81 -15.87
N ARG A 39 13.32 -12.52 -16.20
CA ARG A 39 14.22 -11.83 -17.14
C ARG A 39 14.42 -12.61 -18.44
N ALA A 40 13.36 -13.23 -18.93
CA ALA A 40 13.36 -14.14 -20.09
C ALA A 40 12.30 -13.77 -21.14
N PHE A 41 11.90 -12.49 -21.17
CA PHE A 41 10.89 -11.97 -22.08
C PHE A 41 11.38 -11.93 -23.54
N PRO A 42 10.48 -12.01 -24.53
CA PRO A 42 10.86 -11.92 -25.94
C PRO A 42 11.43 -10.54 -26.33
N LYS A 43 12.15 -10.47 -27.45
CA LYS A 43 12.67 -9.22 -28.05
C LYS A 43 11.59 -8.45 -28.81
N ASN A 44 11.97 -7.24 -29.27
CA ASN A 44 11.17 -6.34 -30.12
C ASN A 44 9.92 -5.81 -29.42
N ILE A 45 10.07 -5.55 -28.13
CA ILE A 45 9.08 -4.88 -27.32
C ILE A 45 9.20 -3.37 -27.58
N ALA A 46 8.70 -2.91 -28.72
CA ALA A 46 8.68 -1.47 -29.02
C ALA A 46 7.59 -0.80 -28.17
N ALA A 47 7.98 0.18 -27.35
CA ALA A 47 7.05 0.98 -26.58
C ALA A 47 6.10 1.72 -27.53
N GLY A 48 4.81 1.34 -27.52
CA GLY A 48 3.77 2.06 -28.28
C GLY A 48 3.55 1.60 -29.72
N SER A 49 4.02 0.41 -30.14
CA SER A 49 3.55 -0.15 -31.42
C SER A 49 2.10 -0.59 -31.26
N SER A 50 1.17 0.24 -31.72
CA SER A 50 -0.28 0.04 -31.81
C SER A 50 -0.72 -1.07 -32.78
N ASN A 51 0.19 -1.96 -33.16
CA ASN A 51 -0.17 -3.18 -33.85
C ASN A 51 -0.88 -4.08 -32.84
N LEU A 52 -2.23 -4.03 -32.87
CA LEU A 52 -3.16 -4.95 -32.21
C LEU A 52 -2.48 -6.30 -31.99
N GLY A 53 -2.02 -6.51 -30.75
CA GLY A 53 -1.24 -7.68 -30.40
C GLY A 53 -2.06 -8.92 -30.70
N ARG A 54 -1.46 -9.89 -31.41
CA ARG A 54 -2.03 -11.23 -31.51
C ARG A 54 -2.25 -11.74 -30.09
N THR A 55 -3.51 -11.94 -29.73
CA THR A 55 -3.88 -12.64 -28.49
C THR A 55 -3.71 -14.13 -28.70
N ILE A 56 -3.26 -14.84 -27.67
CA ILE A 56 -3.14 -16.30 -27.65
C ILE A 56 -4.02 -16.86 -26.54
N TYR A 57 -4.61 -18.03 -26.75
CA TYR A 57 -5.52 -18.64 -25.78
C TYR A 57 -4.83 -19.80 -25.05
N LEU A 58 -4.76 -19.71 -23.72
CA LEU A 58 -4.15 -20.71 -22.85
C LEU A 58 -5.20 -21.24 -21.86
N PRO A 59 -6.05 -22.22 -22.26
CA PRO A 59 -7.25 -22.59 -21.53
C PRO A 59 -7.02 -23.26 -20.17
N ASN A 60 -5.83 -23.78 -19.92
CA ASN A 60 -5.52 -24.48 -18.67
C ASN A 60 -4.59 -23.64 -17.79
N LEU A 61 -4.27 -22.40 -18.17
CA LEU A 61 -3.35 -21.57 -17.41
C LEU A 61 -3.97 -21.28 -16.04
N MET A 62 -3.22 -21.56 -14.99
CA MET A 62 -3.61 -21.33 -13.60
C MET A 62 -2.70 -20.31 -12.92
N ASN A 63 -1.45 -20.19 -13.36
CA ASN A 63 -0.50 -19.26 -12.76
C ASN A 63 0.41 -18.63 -13.82
N ILE A 64 0.55 -17.31 -13.74
CA ILE A 64 1.54 -16.53 -14.48
C ILE A 64 2.46 -15.80 -13.51
N SER A 65 3.77 -16.10 -13.58
CA SER A 65 4.80 -15.50 -12.74
C SER A 65 5.82 -14.73 -13.60
N LEU A 66 5.89 -13.42 -13.44
CA LEU A 66 6.69 -12.53 -14.29
C LEU A 66 7.68 -11.71 -13.44
N THR A 67 8.96 -11.70 -13.80
CA THR A 67 9.98 -10.89 -13.13
C THR A 67 10.85 -10.15 -14.13
N GLY A 68 10.76 -8.82 -14.19
CA GLY A 68 11.44 -7.99 -15.19
C GLY A 68 11.01 -6.52 -15.17
N THR A 69 11.09 -5.84 -16.32
CA THR A 69 10.63 -4.44 -16.43
C THR A 69 9.10 -4.36 -16.58
N VAL A 70 8.53 -3.18 -16.33
CA VAL A 70 7.07 -2.97 -16.48
C VAL A 70 6.62 -3.21 -17.92
N LEU A 71 7.36 -2.69 -18.90
CA LEU A 71 7.06 -2.84 -20.31
C LEU A 71 7.11 -4.32 -20.74
N GLU A 72 8.09 -5.08 -20.25
CA GLU A 72 8.19 -6.52 -20.51
C GLU A 72 6.93 -7.26 -20.04
N MET A 73 6.45 -6.97 -18.81
CA MET A 73 5.25 -7.60 -18.25
C MET A 73 3.98 -7.24 -19.00
N VAL A 74 3.77 -5.95 -19.29
CA VAL A 74 2.59 -5.47 -20.06
C VAL A 74 2.45 -6.24 -21.36
N ASN A 75 3.56 -6.38 -22.09
CA ASN A 75 3.54 -7.02 -23.41
C ASN A 75 3.19 -8.51 -23.39
N ILE A 76 3.39 -9.18 -22.25
CA ILE A 76 2.98 -10.58 -22.08
C ILE A 76 1.53 -10.65 -21.60
N VAL A 77 1.19 -9.94 -20.54
CA VAL A 77 -0.15 -10.01 -19.92
C VAL A 77 -1.24 -9.54 -20.89
N GLU A 78 -0.98 -8.50 -21.68
CA GLU A 78 -1.94 -8.00 -22.67
C GLU A 78 -2.23 -9.00 -23.81
N CYS A 79 -1.31 -9.93 -24.09
CA CYS A 79 -1.45 -10.91 -25.17
C CYS A 79 -2.14 -12.21 -24.73
N ILE A 80 -2.38 -12.40 -23.43
CA ILE A 80 -2.95 -13.64 -22.89
C ILE A 80 -4.25 -13.27 -22.16
N PRO A 81 -5.44 -13.56 -22.74
CA PRO A 81 -6.69 -13.47 -22.01
C PRO A 81 -6.65 -14.42 -20.82
N LEU A 82 -6.67 -13.86 -19.61
CA LEU A 82 -6.58 -14.63 -18.37
C LEU A 82 -7.97 -15.07 -17.92
N GLN A 83 -8.11 -16.34 -17.55
CA GLN A 83 -9.34 -16.87 -16.95
C GLN A 83 -9.50 -16.36 -15.50
N PRO A 84 -10.73 -16.36 -14.94
CA PRO A 84 -11.00 -15.93 -13.57
C PRO A 84 -10.11 -16.54 -12.50
N ALA A 85 -9.80 -17.83 -12.62
CA ALA A 85 -8.99 -18.56 -11.65
C ALA A 85 -7.47 -18.36 -11.82
N VAL A 86 -7.01 -17.57 -12.80
CA VAL A 86 -5.57 -17.36 -13.01
C VAL A 86 -5.00 -16.49 -11.91
N ARG A 87 -3.96 -16.98 -11.25
CA ARG A 87 -3.15 -16.21 -10.30
C ARG A 87 -2.04 -15.47 -11.04
N ILE A 88 -1.89 -14.19 -10.72
CA ILE A 88 -0.91 -13.30 -11.32
C ILE A 88 0.14 -12.93 -10.27
N GLN A 89 1.37 -13.38 -10.48
CA GLN A 89 2.52 -12.98 -9.69
C GLN A 89 3.47 -12.12 -10.55
N CYS A 90 3.75 -10.92 -10.11
CA CYS A 90 4.60 -9.97 -10.83
C CYS A 90 5.66 -9.38 -9.89
N HIS A 91 6.91 -9.36 -10.33
CA HIS A 91 8.01 -8.72 -9.62
C HIS A 91 8.76 -7.74 -10.52
N VAL A 92 8.45 -6.45 -10.39
CA VAL A 92 9.13 -5.37 -11.12
C VAL A 92 10.47 -5.12 -10.45
N ASP A 93 11.54 -5.67 -11.03
CA ASP A 93 12.90 -5.62 -10.48
C ASP A 93 13.78 -4.57 -11.16
N ARG A 94 13.25 -3.91 -12.21
CA ARG A 94 13.87 -2.83 -12.96
C ARG A 94 12.85 -1.73 -13.16
N MET A 95 13.12 -0.55 -12.61
CA MET A 95 12.12 0.52 -12.52
C MET A 95 12.33 1.62 -13.56
N GLY A 96 13.32 1.47 -14.44
CA GLY A 96 13.69 2.49 -15.43
C GLY A 96 12.56 2.91 -16.38
N ASP A 97 11.53 2.08 -16.56
CA ASP A 97 10.36 2.34 -17.39
C ASP A 97 9.05 2.54 -16.61
N LEU A 98 9.10 2.55 -15.28
CA LEU A 98 7.92 2.55 -14.41
C LEU A 98 7.10 3.82 -14.61
N LYS A 99 7.73 5.00 -14.56
CA LYS A 99 7.03 6.29 -14.70
C LYS A 99 6.23 6.39 -16.01
N THR A 100 6.71 5.76 -17.09
CA THR A 100 6.10 5.86 -18.41
C THR A 100 5.05 4.78 -18.69
N ASN A 101 5.25 3.56 -18.16
CA ASN A 101 4.46 2.39 -18.56
C ASN A 101 3.60 1.79 -17.44
N PHE A 102 3.80 2.17 -16.18
CA PHE A 102 3.11 1.51 -15.07
C PHE A 102 1.59 1.71 -15.08
N TRP A 103 1.11 2.87 -15.52
CA TRP A 103 -0.34 3.07 -15.68
C TRP A 103 -0.96 2.09 -16.70
N LYS A 104 -0.22 1.71 -17.76
CA LYS A 104 -0.68 0.70 -18.73
C LYS A 104 -0.74 -0.67 -18.09
N PHE A 105 0.28 -1.00 -17.31
CA PHE A 105 0.33 -2.24 -16.55
C PHE A 105 -0.82 -2.36 -15.56
N ALA A 106 -1.04 -1.32 -14.76
CA ALA A 106 -2.16 -1.22 -13.85
C ALA A 106 -3.50 -1.36 -14.59
N LYS A 107 -3.66 -0.70 -15.76
CA LYS A 107 -4.87 -0.83 -16.59
C LYS A 107 -5.09 -2.25 -17.10
N VAL A 108 -4.05 -2.95 -17.54
CA VAL A 108 -4.16 -4.35 -18.02
C VAL A 108 -4.59 -5.27 -16.87
N LEU A 109 -3.96 -5.14 -15.70
CA LEU A 109 -4.37 -5.87 -14.49
C LEU A 109 -5.82 -5.54 -14.11
N GLY A 110 -6.13 -4.25 -14.03
CA GLY A 110 -7.46 -3.74 -13.71
C GLY A 110 -8.54 -4.27 -14.65
N SER A 111 -8.29 -4.29 -15.96
CA SER A 111 -9.22 -4.84 -16.95
C SER A 111 -9.52 -6.32 -16.72
N HIS A 112 -8.50 -7.10 -16.34
CA HIS A 112 -8.69 -8.50 -15.99
C HIS A 112 -9.56 -8.63 -14.73
N PHE A 113 -9.20 -7.95 -13.63
CA PHE A 113 -9.98 -8.03 -12.39
C PHE A 113 -11.41 -7.52 -12.53
N HIS A 114 -11.65 -6.49 -13.35
CA HIS A 114 -13.00 -6.05 -13.68
C HIS A 114 -13.81 -7.11 -14.44
N SER A 115 -13.18 -7.84 -15.37
CA SER A 115 -13.87 -8.89 -16.14
C SER A 115 -14.30 -10.09 -15.30
N ILE A 116 -13.68 -10.30 -14.13
CA ILE A 116 -13.92 -11.46 -13.26
C ILE A 116 -14.62 -11.07 -11.96
N MET A 117 -14.95 -9.79 -11.79
CA MET A 117 -15.45 -9.24 -10.52
C MET A 117 -16.75 -9.91 -10.03
N GLU A 118 -17.61 -10.36 -10.94
CA GLU A 118 -18.86 -11.04 -10.59
C GLU A 118 -18.62 -12.48 -10.11
N GLU A 119 -17.60 -13.16 -10.66
CA GLU A 119 -17.27 -14.55 -10.34
C GLU A 119 -16.33 -14.66 -9.13
N MET A 120 -15.35 -13.77 -9.04
CA MET A 120 -14.28 -13.77 -8.04
C MET A 120 -13.97 -12.34 -7.57
N PRO A 121 -14.88 -11.71 -6.79
CA PRO A 121 -14.64 -10.37 -6.27
C PRO A 121 -13.43 -10.35 -5.32
N LEU A 122 -12.67 -9.26 -5.39
CA LEU A 122 -11.61 -8.98 -4.42
C LEU A 122 -12.24 -8.63 -3.06
N ASP A 123 -11.78 -9.28 -2.00
CA ASP A 123 -12.30 -9.11 -0.64
C ASP A 123 -11.27 -8.50 0.30
N THR A 124 -10.02 -8.97 0.21
CA THR A 124 -8.93 -8.53 1.09
C THR A 124 -7.78 -7.98 0.26
N LEU A 125 -7.28 -6.80 0.64
CA LEU A 125 -6.10 -6.18 0.05
C LEU A 125 -5.02 -6.00 1.13
N VAL A 126 -3.81 -6.49 0.86
CA VAL A 126 -2.65 -6.35 1.75
C VAL A 126 -1.61 -5.48 1.05
N LEU A 127 -1.25 -4.38 1.70
CA LEU A 127 -0.22 -3.44 1.26
C LEU A 127 0.98 -3.54 2.21
N MET A 128 2.14 -3.90 1.70
CA MET A 128 3.33 -4.15 2.51
C MET A 128 4.52 -3.35 1.98
N GLY A 129 5.08 -2.49 2.83
CA GLY A 129 6.38 -1.88 2.61
C GLY A 129 7.50 -2.76 3.17
N HIS A 130 8.64 -2.77 2.49
CA HIS A 130 9.87 -3.37 3.01
C HIS A 130 11.05 -2.45 2.72
N GLU A 131 11.87 -2.24 3.73
CA GLU A 131 13.06 -1.40 3.67
C GLU A 131 14.27 -2.22 4.14
N GLU A 132 15.39 -2.05 3.46
CA GLU A 132 16.69 -2.60 3.81
C GLU A 132 17.71 -1.47 3.89
N GLY A 133 18.43 -1.40 5.01
CA GLY A 133 19.41 -0.36 5.31
C GLY A 133 18.80 0.95 5.85
N LEU A 134 19.68 1.87 6.24
CA LEU A 134 19.29 3.22 6.65
C LEU A 134 19.05 4.08 5.41
N ARG A 135 18.03 4.94 5.47
CA ARG A 135 17.65 5.83 4.36
C ARG A 135 18.71 6.90 4.07
N PHE A 136 19.40 7.38 5.11
CA PHE A 136 20.45 8.39 5.00
C PHE A 136 21.79 7.92 5.61
N THR A 137 22.90 8.41 5.07
CA THR A 137 24.25 8.20 5.60
C THR A 137 24.55 9.15 6.77
N GLU A 138 25.74 9.05 7.37
CA GLU A 138 26.22 9.94 8.44
C GLU A 138 26.35 11.39 7.97
N GLU A 139 26.67 11.60 6.70
CA GLU A 139 26.78 12.92 6.07
C GLU A 139 25.42 13.51 5.66
N CYS A 140 24.32 12.91 6.12
CA CYS A 140 22.95 13.33 5.81
C CYS A 140 22.59 13.31 4.31
N ILE A 141 23.25 12.45 3.53
CA ILE A 141 22.92 12.23 2.11
C ILE A 141 22.14 10.93 1.95
N PHE A 142 21.39 10.80 0.85
CA PHE A 142 20.64 9.59 0.56
C PHE A 142 21.60 8.39 0.43
N ASN A 143 21.31 7.33 1.17
CA ASN A 143 22.16 6.16 1.19
C ASN A 143 22.00 5.35 -0.11
N PRO A 144 23.06 5.16 -0.94
CA PRO A 144 22.97 4.36 -2.16
C PRO A 144 22.65 2.88 -1.90
N ASP A 145 22.94 2.38 -0.69
CA ASP A 145 22.65 1.01 -0.27
C ASP A 145 21.22 0.85 0.24
N PHE A 146 20.50 1.94 0.54
CA PHE A 146 19.10 1.86 0.90
C PHE A 146 18.30 1.20 -0.21
N LYS A 147 17.48 0.22 0.16
CA LYS A 147 16.54 -0.45 -0.74
C LYS A 147 15.15 -0.36 -0.15
N GLN A 148 14.20 0.02 -0.98
CA GLN A 148 12.80 -0.01 -0.64
C GLN A 148 12.05 -0.82 -1.69
N SER A 149 11.15 -1.66 -1.23
CA SER A 149 10.22 -2.40 -2.06
C SER A 149 8.81 -2.29 -1.50
N PHE A 150 7.85 -2.46 -2.39
CA PHE A 150 6.44 -2.37 -2.07
C PHE A 150 5.71 -3.56 -2.68
N ARG A 151 4.86 -4.21 -1.89
CA ARG A 151 4.10 -5.39 -2.30
C ARG A 151 2.61 -5.17 -2.10
N ILE A 152 1.84 -5.51 -3.13
CA ILE A 152 0.38 -5.51 -3.14
C ILE A 152 -0.06 -6.95 -3.30
N ARG A 153 -0.87 -7.46 -2.37
CA ARG A 153 -1.53 -8.76 -2.49
C ARG A 153 -3.03 -8.58 -2.45
N ALA A 154 -3.76 -9.12 -3.42
CA ALA A 154 -5.21 -9.10 -3.45
C ALA A 154 -5.76 -10.52 -3.41
N PHE A 155 -6.75 -10.75 -2.56
CA PHE A 155 -7.34 -12.05 -2.28
C PHE A 155 -8.83 -12.03 -2.58
N GLY A 156 -9.35 -13.15 -3.09
CA GLY A 156 -10.79 -13.41 -3.12
C GLY A 156 -11.31 -13.82 -1.74
N LEU A 157 -12.63 -13.90 -1.59
CA LEU A 157 -13.30 -14.21 -0.32
C LEU A 157 -12.88 -15.54 0.33
N THR A 158 -12.53 -16.54 -0.47
CA THR A 158 -12.26 -17.92 0.01
C THR A 158 -10.85 -18.42 -0.31
N GLU A 159 -10.02 -17.55 -0.88
CA GLU A 159 -8.70 -17.95 -1.37
C GLU A 159 -7.63 -17.79 -0.29
N GLU A 160 -6.85 -18.84 -0.03
CA GLU A 160 -5.65 -18.76 0.81
C GLU A 160 -4.49 -18.07 0.08
N ASP A 161 -4.43 -18.26 -1.24
CA ASP A 161 -3.42 -17.69 -2.11
C ASP A 161 -3.92 -16.40 -2.79
N PRO A 162 -3.03 -15.41 -3.01
CA PRO A 162 -3.43 -14.17 -3.65
C PRO A 162 -3.74 -14.41 -5.13
N LEU A 163 -4.83 -13.78 -5.61
CA LEU A 163 -5.14 -13.70 -7.04
C LEU A 163 -4.19 -12.74 -7.75
N LEU A 164 -3.76 -11.69 -7.05
CA LEU A 164 -2.69 -10.78 -7.48
C LEU A 164 -1.61 -10.70 -6.41
N ASP A 165 -0.36 -10.92 -6.81
CA ASP A 165 0.83 -10.70 -5.99
C ASP A 165 1.83 -9.86 -6.76
N LEU A 166 1.81 -8.55 -6.54
CA LEU A 166 2.65 -7.58 -7.22
C LEU A 166 3.71 -7.03 -6.27
N THR A 167 4.98 -7.28 -6.57
CA THR A 167 6.13 -6.70 -5.89
C THR A 167 6.82 -5.67 -6.80
N ILE A 168 7.14 -4.50 -6.27
CA ILE A 168 7.77 -3.38 -6.95
C ILE A 168 9.07 -3.06 -6.21
N GLY A 169 10.21 -3.17 -6.90
CA GLY A 169 11.55 -3.00 -6.32
C GLY A 169 12.12 -4.29 -5.69
N PRO A 170 13.29 -4.20 -5.03
CA PRO A 170 14.13 -3.00 -4.96
C PRO A 170 14.98 -2.80 -6.23
N ASP A 171 15.04 -1.57 -6.73
CA ASP A 171 15.99 -1.16 -7.76
C ASP A 171 16.90 -0.07 -7.18
N ALA A 172 18.21 -0.27 -7.28
CA ALA A 172 19.21 0.53 -6.58
C ALA A 172 19.27 2.00 -7.01
N HIS A 173 18.70 2.34 -8.17
CA HIS A 173 18.87 3.65 -8.79
C HIS A 173 17.60 4.51 -8.84
N THR A 174 16.46 3.98 -8.40
CA THR A 174 15.13 4.50 -8.78
C THR A 174 14.05 4.26 -7.74
N SER A 175 14.37 3.67 -6.57
CA SER A 175 13.42 3.47 -5.47
C SER A 175 13.13 4.77 -4.71
N HIS A 176 12.43 5.69 -5.36
CA HIS A 176 11.92 6.91 -4.75
C HIS A 176 10.47 6.72 -4.30
N ASP A 177 10.13 7.22 -3.10
CA ASP A 177 8.76 7.20 -2.56
C ASP A 177 7.71 7.68 -3.59
N GLU A 178 8.02 8.72 -4.37
CA GLU A 178 7.12 9.25 -5.42
C GLU A 178 6.70 8.17 -6.43
N ILE A 179 7.65 7.35 -6.86
CA ILE A 179 7.42 6.29 -7.85
C ILE A 179 6.54 5.20 -7.25
N LEU A 180 6.78 4.82 -6.00
CA LEU A 180 5.97 3.83 -5.29
C LEU A 180 4.55 4.33 -5.02
N ILE A 181 4.39 5.60 -4.63
CA ILE A 181 3.08 6.25 -4.47
C ILE A 181 2.33 6.28 -5.79
N ALA A 182 2.99 6.69 -6.88
CA ALA A 182 2.38 6.74 -8.21
C ALA A 182 1.96 5.34 -8.69
N ALA A 183 2.78 4.33 -8.42
CA ALA A 183 2.46 2.95 -8.72
C ALA A 183 1.25 2.45 -7.92
N LEU A 184 1.28 2.59 -6.58
CA LEU A 184 0.16 2.24 -5.70
C LEU A 184 -1.14 2.91 -6.15
N THR A 185 -1.08 4.22 -6.40
CA THR A 185 -2.24 4.99 -6.86
C THR A 185 -2.78 4.46 -8.18
N SER A 186 -1.91 4.16 -9.14
CA SER A 186 -2.32 3.61 -10.44
C SER A 186 -3.00 2.24 -10.29
N VAL A 187 -2.49 1.37 -9.40
CA VAL A 187 -3.13 0.08 -9.12
C VAL A 187 -4.49 0.28 -8.46
N CYS A 188 -4.59 1.13 -7.43
CA CYS A 188 -5.84 1.38 -6.73
C CYS A 188 -6.91 2.06 -7.59
N ASP A 189 -6.51 2.89 -8.56
CA ASP A 189 -7.44 3.52 -9.51
C ASP A 189 -7.99 2.53 -10.56
N THR A 190 -7.32 1.40 -10.77
CA THR A 190 -7.64 0.46 -11.86
C THR A 190 -8.20 -0.87 -11.38
N LEU A 191 -7.95 -1.27 -10.13
CA LEU A 191 -8.56 -2.47 -9.54
C LEU A 191 -10.01 -2.21 -9.09
N PRO A 192 -10.91 -3.21 -9.19
CA PRO A 192 -12.28 -3.11 -8.69
C PRO A 192 -12.33 -3.24 -7.16
N LEU A 193 -11.91 -2.19 -6.45
CA LEU A 193 -11.76 -2.21 -4.99
C LEU A 193 -13.06 -1.97 -4.21
N ALA A 194 -14.17 -1.70 -4.89
CA ALA A 194 -15.45 -1.39 -4.26
C ALA A 194 -15.99 -2.52 -3.37
N ASN A 195 -15.59 -3.78 -3.62
CA ASN A 195 -16.00 -4.96 -2.86
C ASN A 195 -15.00 -5.38 -1.77
N VAL A 196 -13.88 -4.67 -1.63
CA VAL A 196 -12.86 -5.00 -0.63
C VAL A 196 -13.36 -4.63 0.76
N HIS A 197 -13.48 -5.62 1.64
CA HIS A 197 -13.92 -5.45 3.03
C HIS A 197 -12.75 -5.27 4.00
N THR A 198 -11.57 -5.82 3.66
CA THR A 198 -10.40 -5.81 4.55
C THR A 198 -9.18 -5.18 3.86
N LEU A 199 -8.56 -4.20 4.54
CA LEU A 199 -7.33 -3.56 4.12
C LEU A 199 -6.27 -3.75 5.20
N THR A 200 -5.26 -4.57 4.91
CA THR A 200 -4.11 -4.76 5.78
C THR A 200 -2.94 -3.88 5.31
N LEU A 201 -2.39 -3.09 6.22
CA LEU A 201 -1.28 -2.16 5.99
C LEU A 201 -0.10 -2.60 6.86
N GLN A 202 1.00 -2.99 6.24
CA GLN A 202 2.20 -3.43 6.96
C GLN A 202 3.41 -2.58 6.57
N ASN A 203 4.03 -1.93 7.55
CA ASN A 203 5.25 -1.14 7.37
C ASN A 203 5.16 -0.11 6.22
N LEU A 204 4.04 0.60 6.12
CA LEU A 204 3.72 1.47 4.99
C LEU A 204 3.93 2.95 5.33
N ASP A 205 5.17 3.41 5.35
CA ASP A 205 5.52 4.75 5.86
C ASP A 205 5.84 5.80 4.76
N PHE A 206 5.88 5.39 3.49
CA PHE A 206 6.16 6.28 2.36
C PHE A 206 4.91 6.98 1.80
N VAL A 207 3.70 6.46 2.07
CA VAL A 207 2.46 7.08 1.58
C VAL A 207 2.22 8.39 2.32
N THR A 208 1.84 9.44 1.58
CA THR A 208 1.62 10.76 2.17
C THR A 208 0.17 10.95 2.60
N GLN A 209 -0.06 11.86 3.55
CA GLN A 209 -1.40 12.32 3.91
C GLN A 209 -2.23 12.76 2.70
N LYS A 210 -1.62 13.40 1.69
CA LYS A 210 -2.34 13.87 0.49
C LYS A 210 -2.74 12.74 -0.46
N SER A 211 -2.04 11.62 -0.42
CA SER A 211 -2.31 10.47 -1.29
C SER A 211 -3.46 9.62 -0.77
N TRP A 212 -3.60 9.50 0.55
CA TRP A 212 -4.61 8.66 1.20
C TRP A 212 -6.05 8.92 0.74
N PRO A 213 -6.57 10.16 0.65
CA PRO A 213 -7.94 10.38 0.21
C PRO A 213 -8.25 9.81 -1.18
N ARG A 214 -7.28 9.86 -2.12
CA ARG A 214 -7.46 9.26 -3.45
C ARG A 214 -7.51 7.74 -3.35
N LEU A 215 -6.61 7.13 -2.57
CA LEU A 215 -6.57 5.69 -2.37
C LEU A 215 -7.86 5.18 -1.72
N LEU A 216 -8.28 5.81 -0.61
CA LEU A 216 -9.41 5.36 0.21
C LEU A 216 -10.77 5.53 -0.47
N ARG A 217 -10.91 6.42 -1.46
CA ARG A 217 -12.16 6.61 -2.22
C ARG A 217 -12.59 5.36 -2.99
N SER A 218 -11.67 4.49 -3.38
CA SER A 218 -11.99 3.26 -4.11
C SER A 218 -12.58 2.17 -3.20
N PHE A 219 -12.60 2.36 -1.89
CA PHE A 219 -12.93 1.33 -0.88
C PHE A 219 -14.30 1.60 -0.22
N SER A 220 -15.38 1.61 -1.00
CA SER A 220 -16.74 1.92 -0.50
C SER A 220 -17.28 0.91 0.52
N SER A 221 -16.87 -0.36 0.42
CA SER A 221 -17.34 -1.45 1.28
C SER A 221 -16.36 -1.84 2.38
N LEU A 222 -15.29 -1.06 2.59
CA LEU A 222 -14.26 -1.39 3.56
C LEU A 222 -14.80 -1.33 4.98
N ARG A 223 -14.69 -2.45 5.70
CA ARG A 223 -15.15 -2.63 7.08
C ARG A 223 -14.02 -2.79 8.05
N ILE A 224 -12.86 -3.29 7.60
CA ILE A 224 -11.73 -3.63 8.45
C ILE A 224 -10.48 -2.95 7.94
N ILE A 225 -9.80 -2.23 8.83
CA ILE A 225 -8.41 -1.80 8.64
C ILE A 225 -7.53 -2.53 9.65
N ASP A 226 -6.50 -3.21 9.16
CA ASP A 226 -5.53 -3.93 9.97
C ASP A 226 -4.13 -3.31 9.77
N ILE A 227 -3.54 -2.78 10.84
CA ILE A 227 -2.29 -1.99 10.80
C ILE A 227 -1.19 -2.69 11.57
N GLY A 228 -0.11 -2.98 10.86
CA GLY A 228 1.02 -3.77 11.34
C GLY A 228 2.37 -3.09 11.24
N GLY A 229 3.15 -3.21 12.32
CA GLY A 229 4.53 -2.73 12.34
C GLY A 229 4.60 -1.21 12.38
N TYR A 230 5.11 -0.56 11.34
CA TYR A 230 5.15 0.91 11.33
C TYR A 230 3.76 1.52 11.09
N PRO A 231 3.38 2.56 11.88
CA PRO A 231 2.14 3.25 11.63
C PRO A 231 2.16 3.93 10.25
N PRO A 232 1.08 3.82 9.47
CA PRO A 232 1.03 4.33 8.11
C PRO A 232 1.03 5.85 8.11
N THR A 233 2.11 6.44 7.60
CA THR A 233 2.33 7.89 7.63
C THR A 233 1.15 8.65 7.02
N GLY A 234 0.62 9.61 7.77
CA GLY A 234 -0.45 10.49 7.30
C GLY A 234 -1.84 9.85 7.11
N LEU A 235 -2.02 8.54 7.32
CA LEU A 235 -3.32 7.87 7.14
C LEU A 235 -4.36 8.43 8.11
N LEU A 236 -4.08 8.38 9.41
CA LEU A 236 -5.01 8.85 10.43
C LEU A 236 -5.29 10.35 10.30
N TRP A 237 -4.31 11.12 9.84
CA TRP A 237 -4.52 12.53 9.53
C TRP A 237 -5.47 12.75 8.35
N ALA A 238 -5.38 11.95 7.31
CA ALA A 238 -6.32 12.02 6.19
C ALA A 238 -7.74 11.67 6.63
N LEU A 239 -7.88 10.65 7.50
CA LEU A 239 -9.14 10.24 8.09
C LEU A 239 -9.72 11.30 9.04
N LEU A 240 -8.91 11.82 9.97
CA LEU A 240 -9.29 12.87 10.92
C LEU A 240 -9.79 14.11 10.20
N LEU A 241 -8.98 14.68 9.29
CA LEU A 241 -9.37 15.91 8.59
C LEU A 241 -10.63 15.73 7.73
N ASN A 242 -10.84 14.53 7.19
CA ASN A 242 -12.07 14.23 6.46
C ASN A 242 -13.27 14.06 7.40
N ALA A 243 -13.16 13.35 8.51
CA ALA A 243 -14.26 13.24 9.48
C ALA A 243 -14.64 14.63 10.02
N ARG A 244 -13.63 15.41 10.40
CA ARG A 244 -13.81 16.75 10.95
C ARG A 244 -14.47 17.74 9.99
N SER A 245 -14.17 17.63 8.68
CA SER A 245 -14.86 18.48 7.70
C SER A 245 -16.36 18.20 7.63
N HIS A 246 -16.83 17.06 8.13
CA HIS A 246 -18.25 16.68 8.17
C HIS A 246 -18.87 16.89 9.56
N SER A 247 -18.11 16.73 10.65
CA SER A 247 -18.65 16.92 12.01
C SER A 247 -19.07 18.37 12.28
N HIS A 248 -18.39 19.35 11.69
CA HIS A 248 -18.69 20.78 11.91
C HIS A 248 -19.63 21.41 10.87
N LEU A 249 -19.93 20.73 9.76
CA LEU A 249 -20.84 21.25 8.74
C LEU A 249 -22.23 20.62 8.92
N GLU A 250 -23.28 21.44 9.01
CA GLU A 250 -24.69 21.00 8.98
C GLU A 250 -25.11 20.42 7.60
N HIS A 251 -24.17 19.91 6.80
CA HIS A 251 -24.42 19.42 5.45
C HIS A 251 -24.40 17.90 5.39
N ASP A 252 -25.53 17.34 4.96
CA ASP A 252 -25.88 15.91 4.91
C ASP A 252 -25.06 15.04 3.93
N ASP A 253 -23.98 15.54 3.30
CA ASP A 253 -23.25 14.77 2.28
C ASP A 253 -22.25 13.77 2.89
N MET A 254 -22.78 12.84 3.69
CA MET A 254 -22.07 11.69 4.25
C MET A 254 -21.49 10.76 3.18
N LEU A 255 -21.95 10.86 1.93
CA LEU A 255 -21.42 10.08 0.81
C LEU A 255 -19.98 10.46 0.47
N SER A 256 -19.53 11.65 0.87
CA SER A 256 -18.15 12.13 0.65
C SER A 256 -17.19 11.81 1.81
N MET A 257 -17.71 11.21 2.89
CA MET A 257 -16.89 10.73 4.00
C MET A 257 -16.05 9.52 3.57
N LEU A 258 -14.79 9.50 3.99
CA LEU A 258 -13.89 8.39 3.74
C LEU A 258 -14.24 7.24 4.68
N LEU A 259 -14.42 6.06 4.08
CA LEU A 259 -14.66 4.81 4.78
C LEU A 259 -15.91 4.88 5.69
N PRO A 260 -17.10 5.20 5.15
CA PRO A 260 -18.30 5.29 5.96
C PRO A 260 -18.65 3.93 6.60
N SER A 261 -18.34 2.83 5.90
CA SER A 261 -18.59 1.45 6.33
C SER A 261 -17.56 0.86 7.29
N LEU A 262 -16.53 1.63 7.73
CA LEU A 262 -15.50 1.11 8.62
C LEU A 262 -16.10 0.73 9.98
N GLU A 263 -15.95 -0.55 10.35
CA GLU A 263 -16.49 -1.13 11.57
C GLU A 263 -15.38 -1.44 12.59
N ASP A 264 -14.25 -2.00 12.11
CA ASP A 264 -13.19 -2.46 12.99
C ASP A 264 -11.80 -1.93 12.57
N VAL A 265 -11.00 -1.62 13.58
CA VAL A 265 -9.58 -1.31 13.42
C VAL A 265 -8.75 -2.26 14.28
N TYR A 266 -7.74 -2.88 13.68
CA TYR A 266 -6.78 -3.74 14.36
C TYR A 266 -5.40 -3.08 14.30
N LEU A 267 -4.74 -2.97 15.44
CA LEU A 267 -3.37 -2.48 15.58
C LEU A 267 -2.50 -3.61 16.12
N HIS A 268 -1.44 -3.96 15.41
CA HIS A 268 -0.52 -5.01 15.83
C HIS A 268 0.96 -4.63 15.68
N ASN A 269 1.71 -4.77 16.78
CA ASN A 269 3.14 -4.40 16.83
C ASN A 269 3.43 -2.94 16.40
N VAL A 270 2.51 -2.01 16.70
CA VAL A 270 2.65 -0.59 16.36
C VAL A 270 3.26 0.17 17.54
N ASP A 271 4.16 1.11 17.27
CA ASP A 271 4.56 2.12 18.27
C ASP A 271 3.50 3.22 18.33
N CYS A 272 2.71 3.25 19.40
CA CYS A 272 1.60 4.20 19.57
C CYS A 272 2.07 5.64 19.85
N PHE A 273 3.35 5.85 20.19
CA PHE A 273 3.96 7.17 20.33
C PHE A 273 4.64 7.64 19.05
N ALA A 274 4.62 6.83 17.99
CA ALA A 274 5.22 7.23 16.73
C ALA A 274 4.60 8.53 16.21
N GLY A 275 5.47 9.44 15.77
CA GLY A 275 5.10 10.65 15.06
C GLY A 275 4.91 10.42 13.58
N GLY A 276 4.32 11.40 12.91
CA GLY A 276 4.17 11.41 11.46
C GLY A 276 5.30 12.18 10.76
N LEU A 277 5.35 12.05 9.44
CA LEU A 277 6.11 12.95 8.58
C LEU A 277 5.15 13.93 7.91
N MET A 278 5.59 15.18 7.77
CA MET A 278 4.87 16.17 6.98
C MET A 278 5.07 15.90 5.48
N VAL A 279 4.17 16.42 4.65
CA VAL A 279 4.34 16.37 3.20
C VAL A 279 5.41 17.37 2.78
N SER A 280 6.37 16.93 1.96
CA SER A 280 7.40 17.80 1.41
C SER A 280 6.82 18.94 0.58
N SER A 281 7.41 20.13 0.69
CA SER A 281 7.08 21.26 -0.19
C SER A 281 7.62 21.08 -1.61
N SER A 282 8.62 20.22 -1.80
CA SER A 282 9.29 20.01 -3.09
C SER A 282 8.66 18.92 -3.95
N GLY A 283 7.74 18.12 -3.41
CA GLY A 283 7.12 17.03 -4.16
C GLY A 283 6.07 16.24 -3.38
N PRO A 284 5.39 15.29 -4.04
CA PRO A 284 4.33 14.48 -3.44
C PRO A 284 4.88 13.32 -2.59
N VAL A 285 5.87 13.61 -1.75
CA VAL A 285 6.56 12.66 -0.86
C VAL A 285 6.58 13.18 0.57
N ASN A 286 6.89 12.31 1.53
CA ASN A 286 7.08 12.72 2.91
C ASN A 286 8.41 13.50 3.07
N SER A 287 8.41 14.51 3.93
CA SER A 287 9.60 15.25 4.33
C SER A 287 10.24 14.56 5.52
N HIS A 288 11.54 14.27 5.41
CA HIS A 288 12.31 13.61 6.47
C HIS A 288 12.90 14.60 7.50
N CYS A 289 12.70 15.90 7.28
CA CYS A 289 13.13 16.97 8.18
C CYS A 289 11.95 17.70 8.83
N ASP A 290 10.73 17.50 8.32
CA ASP A 290 9.51 18.13 8.84
C ASP A 290 8.65 17.06 9.50
N LEU A 291 8.59 17.11 10.82
CA LEU A 291 8.06 16.07 11.66
C LEU A 291 6.75 16.51 12.32
N ASP A 292 5.78 15.61 12.37
CA ASP A 292 4.53 15.81 13.08
C ASP A 292 4.64 15.17 14.47
N ASP A 293 4.60 15.99 15.52
CA ASP A 293 4.72 15.56 16.93
C ASP A 293 3.42 15.02 17.52
N SER A 294 2.37 14.92 16.69
CA SER A 294 1.13 14.30 17.09
C SER A 294 1.32 12.78 17.13
N ARG A 295 1.14 12.20 18.31
CA ARG A 295 1.33 10.75 18.51
C ARG A 295 0.24 9.97 17.82
N PHE A 296 0.61 8.85 17.19
CA PHE A 296 -0.30 8.03 16.40
C PHE A 296 -1.64 7.72 17.10
N LEU A 297 -1.60 7.27 18.36
CA LEU A 297 -2.82 6.88 19.08
C LEU A 297 -3.67 8.10 19.51
N GLU A 298 -3.05 9.26 19.75
CA GLU A 298 -3.78 10.50 20.05
C GLU A 298 -4.55 11.00 18.81
N VAL A 299 -3.93 10.93 17.63
CA VAL A 299 -4.61 11.25 16.36
C VAL A 299 -5.74 10.25 16.09
N LEU A 300 -5.55 8.96 16.43
CA LEU A 300 -6.63 7.96 16.33
C LEU A 300 -7.80 8.31 17.24
N ALA A 301 -7.54 8.66 18.50
CA ALA A 301 -8.58 9.03 19.46
C ALA A 301 -9.42 10.21 18.97
N ALA A 302 -8.77 11.28 18.50
CA ALA A 302 -9.45 12.44 17.92
C ALA A 302 -10.30 12.08 16.69
N TYR A 303 -9.77 11.21 15.80
CA TYR A 303 -10.55 10.74 14.65
C TYR A 303 -11.80 9.97 15.07
N LEU A 304 -11.70 9.12 16.09
CA LEU A 304 -12.83 8.33 16.58
C LEU A 304 -13.91 9.19 17.21
N GLU A 305 -13.53 10.26 17.91
CA GLU A 305 -14.44 11.27 18.44
C GLU A 305 -15.21 11.97 17.31
N ASP A 306 -14.51 12.54 16.31
CA ASP A 306 -15.16 13.19 15.16
C ASP A 306 -16.06 12.22 14.39
N ARG A 307 -15.63 10.96 14.22
CA ARG A 307 -16.42 9.92 13.57
C ARG A 307 -17.68 9.55 14.36
N GLN A 308 -17.62 9.55 15.68
CA GLN A 308 -18.77 9.33 16.55
C GLN A 308 -19.77 10.49 16.44
N GLN A 309 -19.30 11.74 16.33
CA GLN A 309 -20.17 12.91 16.08
C GLN A 309 -20.91 12.79 14.74
N CYS A 310 -20.27 12.19 13.73
CA CYS A 310 -20.90 11.81 12.46
C CYS A 310 -21.82 10.59 12.55
N SER A 311 -22.12 10.04 13.73
CA SER A 311 -22.93 8.81 13.92
C SER A 311 -22.37 7.56 13.22
N LEU A 312 -21.05 7.49 13.02
CA LEU A 312 -20.36 6.37 12.38
C LEU A 312 -19.39 5.66 13.33
N ALA A 313 -19.73 5.57 14.61
CA ALA A 313 -18.86 4.98 15.63
C ALA A 313 -18.34 3.58 15.22
N LEU A 314 -17.07 3.31 15.53
CA LEU A 314 -16.51 1.98 15.29
C LEU A 314 -17.18 0.95 16.20
N ARG A 315 -17.37 -0.26 15.66
CA ARG A 315 -17.77 -1.43 16.44
C ARG A 315 -16.63 -1.83 17.37
N SER A 316 -15.43 -2.01 16.85
CA SER A 316 -14.30 -2.48 17.64
C SER A 316 -12.95 -1.87 17.30
N LEU A 317 -12.09 -1.81 18.30
CA LEU A 317 -10.68 -1.49 18.18
C LEU A 317 -9.88 -2.52 18.96
N SER A 318 -8.95 -3.19 18.29
CA SER A 318 -8.02 -4.13 18.90
C SER A 318 -6.61 -3.58 18.91
N ILE A 319 -5.94 -3.61 20.06
CA ILE A 319 -4.57 -3.17 20.27
C ILE A 319 -3.78 -4.34 20.83
N SER A 320 -2.94 -4.94 19.99
CA SER A 320 -2.20 -6.16 20.30
C SER A 320 -0.72 -5.97 20.11
N ARG A 321 0.09 -6.27 21.14
CA ARG A 321 1.56 -6.15 21.09
C ARG A 321 2.08 -4.76 20.68
N CYS A 322 1.27 -3.71 20.83
CA CYS A 322 1.69 -2.34 20.55
C CYS A 322 2.55 -1.78 21.69
N ASN A 323 3.50 -0.91 21.38
CA ASN A 323 4.38 -0.25 22.35
C ASN A 323 3.87 1.16 22.69
N ASN A 324 4.28 1.68 23.84
CA ASN A 324 4.01 3.05 24.27
C ASN A 324 2.51 3.41 24.24
N VAL A 325 1.65 2.56 24.78
CA VAL A 325 0.20 2.84 24.84
C VAL A 325 -0.10 3.70 26.07
N SER A 326 -0.68 4.89 25.86
CA SER A 326 -1.08 5.79 26.94
C SER A 326 -2.44 5.40 27.52
N LEU A 327 -2.53 5.24 28.85
CA LEU A 327 -3.79 4.92 29.53
C LEU A 327 -4.83 6.03 29.39
N ASP A 328 -4.41 7.29 29.37
CA ASP A 328 -5.35 8.42 29.27
C ASP A 328 -6.03 8.39 27.90
N VAL A 329 -5.24 8.18 26.84
CA VAL A 329 -5.76 8.03 25.46
C VAL A 329 -6.67 6.81 25.32
N LEU A 330 -6.37 5.70 26.02
CA LEU A 330 -7.25 4.53 26.02
C LEU A 330 -8.62 4.81 26.67
N LYS A 331 -8.66 5.64 27.72
CA LYS A 331 -9.93 6.04 28.33
C LYS A 331 -10.75 6.91 27.38
N ASP A 332 -10.09 7.81 26.65
CA ASP A 332 -10.74 8.65 25.64
C ASP A 332 -11.35 7.77 24.54
N ILE A 333 -10.55 6.83 24.01
CA ILE A 333 -11.00 5.84 23.02
C ILE A 333 -12.15 4.98 23.52
N GLN A 334 -12.14 4.59 24.80
CA GLN A 334 -13.22 3.81 25.41
C GLN A 334 -14.56 4.56 25.40
N GLY A 335 -14.55 5.90 25.38
CA GLY A 335 -15.74 6.72 25.20
C GLY A 335 -16.32 6.67 23.77
N SER A 336 -15.47 6.42 22.77
CA SER A 336 -15.82 6.51 21.35
C SER A 336 -16.03 5.17 20.65
N VAL A 337 -15.63 4.05 21.26
CA VAL A 337 -15.70 2.70 20.65
C VAL A 337 -16.40 1.71 21.58
N SER A 338 -17.31 0.90 21.03
CA SER A 338 -18.11 -0.05 21.81
C SER A 338 -17.29 -1.23 22.37
N HIS A 339 -16.35 -1.75 21.57
CA HIS A 339 -15.53 -2.90 21.94
C HIS A 339 -14.04 -2.58 21.81
N LEU A 340 -13.42 -2.16 22.91
CA LEU A 340 -11.97 -1.98 23.01
C LEU A 340 -11.31 -3.25 23.56
N LEU A 341 -10.45 -3.87 22.77
CA LEU A 341 -9.64 -5.01 23.19
C LEU A 341 -8.17 -4.61 23.24
N TRP A 342 -7.54 -4.76 24.40
CA TRP A 342 -6.13 -4.45 24.59
C TRP A 342 -5.41 -5.56 25.37
N ASP A 343 -4.32 -6.08 24.83
CA ASP A 343 -3.61 -7.23 25.41
C ASP A 343 -2.63 -6.89 26.54
N ASN A 344 -2.42 -5.58 26.82
CA ASN A 344 -1.50 -5.05 27.85
C ASN A 344 -0.08 -5.64 27.79
N ARG A 345 0.37 -6.12 26.63
CA ARG A 345 1.73 -6.67 26.45
C ARG A 345 2.78 -5.58 26.16
N GLY A 346 2.33 -4.39 25.78
CA GLY A 346 3.18 -3.22 25.58
C GLY A 346 3.72 -2.64 26.87
N MET A 347 4.89 -1.99 26.81
CA MET A 347 5.37 -1.18 27.93
C MET A 347 4.41 -0.01 28.18
N TYR A 348 3.76 -0.03 29.35
CA TYR A 348 2.95 1.06 29.86
C TYR A 348 3.83 2.21 30.34
N LYS A 349 3.47 3.46 30.00
CA LYS A 349 4.00 4.66 30.65
C LYS A 349 2.89 5.35 31.45
N THR A 350 3.07 5.42 32.77
CA THR A 350 2.31 6.31 33.66
C THR A 350 2.62 7.75 33.28
N ALA A 351 1.61 8.64 33.28
CA ALA A 351 1.83 10.08 33.10
C ALA A 351 2.78 10.71 34.16
N SER A 352 3.06 10.00 35.26
CA SER A 352 3.89 10.47 36.37
C SER A 352 5.41 10.33 36.18
N SER A 353 5.91 9.80 35.06
CA SER A 353 7.36 9.78 34.75
C SER A 353 7.84 10.97 33.89
N ARG A 354 6.93 11.89 33.55
CA ARG A 354 7.17 13.00 32.59
C ARG A 354 8.30 13.93 33.03
N SER A 355 9.49 13.75 32.45
CA SER A 355 10.38 14.88 32.19
C SER A 355 9.81 15.69 31.01
N ASP A 356 10.04 17.01 30.97
CA ASP A 356 9.45 17.93 29.97
C ASP A 356 9.79 17.57 28.49
N THR A 357 10.74 16.67 28.26
CA THR A 357 11.08 16.09 26.95
C THR A 357 10.25 14.85 26.57
N GLU A 358 9.46 14.26 27.48
CA GLU A 358 8.63 13.07 27.22
C GLU A 358 7.33 13.38 26.45
N GLY A 359 7.02 14.66 26.21
CA GLY A 359 5.85 15.11 25.46
C GLY A 359 5.91 14.85 23.95
N LEU A 360 7.11 14.62 23.40
CA LEU A 360 7.33 14.53 21.95
C LEU A 360 6.95 13.16 21.39
N ALA A 361 6.69 13.12 20.09
CA ALA A 361 6.52 11.87 19.38
C ALA A 361 7.85 11.15 19.16
N ILE A 362 7.80 9.84 18.97
CA ILE A 362 8.97 9.02 18.68
C ILE A 362 9.11 8.89 17.16
N TYR A 363 10.33 9.09 16.67
CA TYR A 363 10.62 8.97 15.24
C TYR A 363 11.55 7.79 14.99
N ARG A 364 11.37 7.14 13.85
CA ARG A 364 12.30 6.09 13.40
C ARG A 364 13.69 6.72 13.22
N ASN A 365 14.73 6.00 13.63
CA ASN A 365 16.10 6.37 13.29
C ASN A 365 16.32 6.18 11.79
N GLN A 366 16.03 7.23 11.02
CA GLN A 366 16.33 7.30 9.58
C GLN A 366 17.77 7.73 9.31
N TRP A 367 18.44 8.28 10.33
CA TRP A 367 19.79 8.84 10.31
C TRP A 367 20.69 8.00 11.22
N SER A 368 21.95 7.79 10.81
CA SER A 368 22.94 7.01 11.55
C SER A 368 23.47 7.74 12.79
N SER A 369 23.84 9.01 12.65
CA SER A 369 24.27 9.88 13.75
C SER A 369 24.36 11.32 13.25
N ASN A 370 23.68 12.25 13.92
CA ASN A 370 23.54 13.68 13.55
C ASN A 370 22.49 13.94 12.45
N PRO A 371 21.19 13.89 12.76
CA PRO A 371 20.17 14.33 11.81
C PRO A 371 20.36 15.82 11.46
N PRO A 372 19.90 16.27 10.27
CA PRO A 372 19.79 17.70 9.99
C PRO A 372 18.84 18.36 11.00
N ALA A 373 18.83 19.70 11.03
CA ALA A 373 17.89 20.42 11.89
C ALA A 373 16.45 20.00 11.59
N LEU A 374 15.81 19.35 12.56
CA LEU A 374 14.44 18.84 12.45
C LEU A 374 13.47 19.96 12.83
N ARG A 375 12.41 20.13 12.03
CA ARG A 375 11.30 21.05 12.28
C ARG A 375 10.12 20.26 12.80
N HIS A 376 9.66 20.62 13.97
CA HIS A 376 8.61 19.93 14.71
C HIS A 376 7.29 20.70 14.63
N TYR A 377 6.22 20.00 14.26
CA TYR A 377 4.88 20.56 14.10
C TYR A 377 3.91 19.89 15.07
N PHE A 378 3.27 20.67 15.94
CA PHE A 378 2.31 20.21 16.94
C PHE A 378 0.87 20.27 16.44
N ARG A 379 0.60 19.59 15.31
CA ARG A 379 -0.63 19.79 14.53
C ARG A 379 -1.90 19.47 15.30
N LEU A 380 -1.94 18.35 16.03
CA LEU A 380 -3.12 17.96 16.78
C LEU A 380 -3.43 18.95 17.88
N ARG A 381 -2.39 19.39 18.61
CA ARG A 381 -2.54 20.43 19.64
C ARG A 381 -3.12 21.72 19.05
N THR A 382 -2.55 22.20 17.96
CA THR A 382 -3.07 23.40 17.27
C THR A 382 -4.50 23.20 16.80
N LEU A 383 -4.86 22.01 16.29
CA LEU A 383 -6.21 21.70 15.84
C LEU A 383 -7.23 21.73 17.00
N LEU A 384 -6.88 21.16 18.15
CA LEU A 384 -7.75 21.11 19.34
C LEU A 384 -7.85 22.47 20.03
N GLU A 385 -6.77 23.27 20.04
CA GLU A 385 -6.80 24.63 20.59
C GLU A 385 -7.69 25.59 19.78
N LEU A 386 -7.96 25.31 18.50
CA LEU A 386 -8.87 26.11 17.67
C LEU A 386 -10.36 25.85 17.95
N ASP A 387 -10.69 24.77 18.65
CA ASP A 387 -12.08 24.43 19.03
C ASP A 387 -12.52 25.07 20.36
N LEU A 388 -11.58 25.62 21.12
CA LEU A 388 -11.79 26.35 22.38
C LEU A 388 -11.97 27.85 22.12
#